data_AF-A0A5C1HXF9-F1
#
_entry.id   AF-A0A5C1HXF9-F1
#
_cell.length_a   1.000
_cell.length_b   1.000
_cell.length_c   1.000
_cell.angle_alpha   90.00
_cell.angle_beta   90.00
_cell.angle_gamma   90.00
#
_symmetry.space_group_name_H-M   'P 1'
#
loop_
_entity.id
_entity.type
_entity.pdbx_description
1 polymer ?
#
loop_
_entity_poly.entity_id
_entity_poly.type
_entity_poly.pdbx_seq_one_letter_code
_entity_poly.pdbx_strand_id
1 'polypeptide(L)'
;MLKKVNPKKKSKLVNILFAGFITGTLDGLAAMILNYKLNPGIIFKFIASGAFGPAAFAGGAEMIVAGVIFHYVIAFLFSAVFFLLYPFFYNGLRNKYFVAVIYGIATWLIMNLGVVPLSKITMKPGYHIPVSTILIGMLTLIICIGLPVVFIAGRDNKKIS
;
A
#
# COMPACT_ATOMS: atom_id res chain seq x y z
N MET A 1 29.31 15.45 -18.57
CA MET A 1 28.62 14.56 -19.54
C MET A 1 27.28 14.12 -18.93
N LEU A 2 26.18 14.83 -19.20
CA LEU A 2 24.86 14.52 -18.62
C LEU A 2 24.28 13.29 -19.34
N LYS A 3 24.10 12.19 -18.60
CA LYS A 3 23.51 10.95 -19.11
C LYS A 3 22.06 11.24 -19.51
N LYS A 4 21.78 11.45 -20.81
CA LYS A 4 20.41 11.67 -21.33
C LYS A 4 19.53 10.51 -20.88
N VAL A 5 18.65 10.77 -19.91
CA VAL A 5 17.70 9.77 -19.42
C VAL A 5 16.74 9.45 -20.56
N ASN A 6 16.65 8.17 -20.92
CA ASN A 6 15.76 7.70 -21.98
C ASN A 6 14.30 8.09 -21.63
N PRO A 7 13.58 8.83 -22.50
CA PRO A 7 12.22 9.31 -22.22
C PRO A 7 11.23 8.18 -21.87
N LYS A 8 11.45 6.95 -22.38
CA LYS A 8 10.65 5.78 -22.02
C LYS A 8 10.84 5.33 -20.56
N LYS A 9 12.09 5.37 -20.07
CA LYS A 9 12.42 5.05 -18.67
C LYS A 9 11.84 6.10 -17.72
N LYS A 10 11.83 7.37 -18.15
CA LYS A 10 11.19 8.47 -17.42
C LYS A 10 9.67 8.24 -17.29
N SER A 11 8.99 7.83 -18.37
CA SER A 11 7.54 7.52 -18.33
C SER A 11 7.22 6.38 -17.36
N LYS A 12 8.03 5.32 -17.33
CA LYS A 12 7.81 4.19 -16.42
C LYS A 12 7.98 4.57 -14.96
N LEU A 13 9.04 5.32 -14.63
CA LEU A 13 9.25 5.82 -13.27
C LEU A 13 8.10 6.74 -12.83
N VAL A 14 7.64 7.63 -13.70
CA VAL A 14 6.49 8.50 -13.43
C VAL A 14 5.23 7.66 -13.16
N ASN A 15 4.98 6.61 -13.93
CA ASN A 15 3.82 5.72 -13.72
C ASN A 15 3.90 4.96 -12.38
N ILE A 16 5.09 4.50 -11.98
CA ILE A 16 5.30 3.83 -10.68
C ILE A 16 5.03 4.82 -9.53
N LEU A 17 5.61 6.02 -9.62
CA LEU A 17 5.39 7.05 -8.59
C LEU A 17 3.92 7.48 -8.54
N PHE A 18 3.30 7.65 -9.70
CA PHE A 18 1.88 7.97 -9.77
C PHE A 18 1.01 6.85 -9.19
N ALA A 19 1.33 5.59 -9.47
CA ALA A 19 0.65 4.45 -8.86
C ALA A 19 0.79 4.46 -7.34
N GLY A 20 2.00 4.60 -6.81
CA GLY A 20 2.24 4.67 -5.36
C GLY A 20 1.53 5.84 -4.67
N PHE A 21 1.46 7.00 -5.34
CA PHE A 21 0.73 8.15 -4.80
C PHE A 21 -0.78 7.91 -4.77
N ILE A 22 -1.36 7.40 -5.86
CA ILE A 22 -2.79 7.07 -5.94
C ILE A 22 -3.16 5.99 -4.92
N THR A 23 -2.38 4.91 -4.82
CA THR A 23 -2.66 3.83 -3.87
C THR A 23 -2.53 4.30 -2.43
N GLY A 24 -1.46 5.02 -2.07
CA GLY A 24 -1.27 5.57 -0.75
C GLY A 24 -2.40 6.53 -0.35
N THR A 25 -2.85 7.37 -1.28
CA THR A 25 -3.97 8.29 -1.02
C THR A 25 -5.28 7.52 -0.81
N LEU A 26 -5.62 6.59 -1.71
CA LEU A 26 -6.85 5.81 -1.62
C LEU A 26 -6.90 4.95 -0.36
N ASP A 27 -5.78 4.30 0.00
CA ASP A 27 -5.69 3.48 1.21
C ASP A 27 -5.77 4.32 2.48
N GLY A 28 -5.08 5.47 2.52
CA GLY A 28 -5.15 6.41 3.64
C GLY A 28 -6.56 6.99 3.83
N LEU A 29 -7.24 7.37 2.74
CA LEU A 29 -8.63 7.81 2.78
C LEU A 29 -9.56 6.68 3.25
N ALA A 30 -9.38 5.47 2.73
CA ALA A 30 -10.17 4.31 3.16
C ALA A 30 -9.98 4.03 4.65
N ALA A 31 -8.75 4.10 5.16
CA ALA A 31 -8.46 3.94 6.59
C ALA A 31 -9.21 4.97 7.43
N MET A 32 -9.22 6.25 7.02
CA MET A 32 -9.96 7.31 7.72
C MET A 32 -11.48 7.11 7.66
N ILE A 33 -12.02 6.70 6.51
CA ILE A 33 -13.46 6.47 6.35
C ILE A 33 -13.91 5.26 7.17
N LEU A 34 -13.18 4.14 7.10
CA LEU A 34 -13.50 2.92 7.85
C LEU A 34 -13.37 3.12 9.37
N ASN A 35 -12.53 4.06 9.79
CA ASN A 35 -12.30 4.41 11.20
C ASN A 35 -12.84 5.82 11.53
N TYR A 36 -13.94 6.25 10.93
CA TYR A 36 -14.49 7.62 11.07
C TYR A 36 -14.77 8.07 12.52
N LYS A 37 -14.88 7.12 13.46
CA LYS A 37 -15.06 7.40 14.89
C LYS A 37 -13.76 7.80 15.61
N LEU A 38 -12.62 7.52 14.99
CA LEU A 38 -11.30 7.86 15.52
C LEU A 38 -10.82 9.19 14.93
N ASN A 39 -10.03 9.92 15.71
CA ASN A 39 -9.30 11.06 15.15
C ASN A 39 -8.30 10.53 14.10
N PRO A 40 -8.28 11.07 12.87
CA PRO A 40 -7.35 10.62 11.82
C PRO A 40 -5.88 10.59 12.23
N GLY A 41 -5.46 11.49 13.12
CA GLY A 41 -4.11 11.52 13.67
C GLY A 41 -3.74 10.24 14.42
N ILE A 42 -4.70 9.56 15.07
CA ILE A 42 -4.47 8.30 15.78
C ILE A 42 -4.10 7.19 14.78
N ILE A 43 -4.69 7.18 13.58
CA ILE A 43 -4.40 6.20 12.54
C ILE A 43 -2.93 6.32 12.11
N PHE A 44 -2.45 7.53 11.87
CA PHE A 44 -1.05 7.74 11.49
C PHE A 44 -0.08 7.51 12.65
N LYS A 45 -0.45 7.85 13.90
CA LYS A 45 0.35 7.48 15.08
C LYS A 45 0.44 5.96 15.26
N PHE A 46 -0.62 5.22 14.94
CA PHE A 46 -0.59 3.76 14.93
C PHE A 46 0.42 3.23 13.90
N ILE A 47 0.45 3.79 12.70
CA ILE A 47 1.46 3.45 11.69
C ILE A 47 2.88 3.79 12.19
N ALA A 48 3.06 4.97 12.80
CA ALA A 48 4.33 5.39 13.39
C ALA A 48 4.79 4.45 14.52
N SER A 49 3.85 3.86 15.27
CA SER A 49 4.17 2.89 16.32
C SER A 49 4.87 1.63 15.78
N GLY A 50 4.78 1.34 14.48
CA GLY A 50 5.57 0.29 13.85
C GLY A 50 7.08 0.48 13.98
N ALA A 51 7.57 1.72 13.96
CA ALA A 51 9.00 2.03 14.11
C ALA A 51 9.35 2.50 15.53
N PHE A 52 8.45 3.27 16.16
CA PHE A 52 8.69 3.94 17.44
C PHE A 52 8.09 3.20 18.65
N GLY A 53 7.29 2.16 18.43
CA GLY A 53 6.58 1.44 19.49
C GLY A 53 5.49 2.30 20.15
N PRO A 54 5.07 1.95 21.38
CA PRO A 54 3.99 2.63 22.09
C PRO A 54 4.22 4.14 22.33
N ALA A 55 5.47 4.60 22.33
CA ALA A 55 5.83 6.01 22.47
C ALA A 55 5.23 6.90 21.36
N ALA A 56 4.91 6.34 20.19
CA ALA A 56 4.29 7.08 19.09
C ALA A 56 2.94 7.70 19.46
N PHE A 57 2.19 7.08 20.39
CA PHE A 57 0.89 7.58 20.81
C PHE A 57 1.00 8.79 21.75
N ALA A 58 2.10 8.90 22.49
CA ALA A 58 2.38 10.02 23.39
C ALA A 58 2.92 11.26 22.66
N GLY A 59 3.51 11.09 21.47
CA GLY A 59 3.97 12.20 20.64
C GLY A 59 2.82 13.03 20.05
N GLY A 60 3.14 14.19 19.51
CA GLY A 60 2.24 15.16 18.90
C GLY A 60 2.15 15.04 17.37
N ALA A 61 2.32 16.17 16.68
CA ALA A 61 2.23 16.26 15.23
C ALA A 61 3.37 15.55 14.51
N GLU A 62 4.54 15.47 15.13
CA GLU A 62 5.73 14.79 14.60
C GLU A 62 5.48 13.29 14.35
N MET A 63 4.72 12.62 15.24
CA MET A 63 4.37 11.21 15.07
C MET A 63 3.30 11.01 14.00
N ILE A 64 2.41 11.99 13.80
CA ILE A 64 1.44 11.97 12.70
C ILE A 64 2.19 12.07 11.37
N VAL A 65 3.11 13.04 11.24
CA VAL A 65 3.92 13.22 10.03
C VAL A 65 4.77 11.99 9.74
N ALA A 66 5.43 11.42 10.76
CA ALA A 66 6.19 10.19 10.60
C ALA A 66 5.30 9.03 10.11
N GLY A 67 4.09 8.90 10.67
CA GLY A 67 3.11 7.92 10.23
C GLY A 67 2.68 8.08 8.78
N VAL A 68 2.43 9.32 8.33
CA VAL A 68 2.13 9.63 6.93
C VAL A 68 3.30 9.27 6.02
N ILE A 69 4.53 9.59 6.42
CA ILE A 69 5.73 9.25 5.64
C ILE A 69 5.86 7.72 5.51
N PHE A 70 5.76 6.98 6.61
CA PHE A 70 5.84 5.52 6.57
C PHE A 70 4.72 4.89 5.73
N HIS A 71 3.50 5.41 5.87
CA HIS A 71 2.35 5.00 5.06
C HIS A 71 2.66 5.09 3.57
N TYR A 72 3.12 6.26 3.10
CA TYR A 72 3.46 6.43 1.70
C TYR A 72 4.67 5.59 1.28
N VAL A 73 5.72 5.49 2.11
CA VAL A 73 6.87 4.62 1.80
C VAL A 73 6.42 3.18 1.55
N ILE A 74 5.57 2.63 2.42
CA ILE A 74 5.00 1.29 2.26
C ILE A 74 4.18 1.22 0.97
N ALA A 75 3.27 2.18 0.73
CA ALA A 75 2.44 2.22 -0.47
C ALA A 75 3.27 2.27 -1.77
N PHE A 76 4.35 3.06 -1.80
CA PHE A 76 5.29 3.14 -2.92
C PHE A 76 6.02 1.82 -3.15
N LEU A 77 6.49 1.16 -2.09
CA LEU A 77 7.19 -0.13 -2.19
C LEU A 77 6.28 -1.21 -2.80
N PHE A 78 5.07 -1.39 -2.25
CA PHE A 78 4.11 -2.35 -2.79
C PHE A 78 3.72 -2.02 -4.24
N SER A 79 3.41 -0.75 -4.51
CA SER A 79 3.02 -0.33 -5.85
C SER A 79 4.14 -0.53 -6.87
N ALA A 80 5.39 -0.24 -6.51
CA ALA A 80 6.54 -0.45 -7.38
C ALA A 80 6.75 -1.95 -7.69
N VAL A 81 6.74 -2.80 -6.66
CA VAL A 81 6.92 -4.26 -6.83
C VAL A 81 5.82 -4.83 -7.73
N PHE A 82 4.56 -4.54 -7.43
CA PHE A 82 3.43 -5.05 -8.21
C PHE A 82 3.35 -4.48 -9.61
N PHE A 83 3.68 -3.21 -9.80
CA PHE A 83 3.76 -2.61 -11.12
C PHE A 83 4.80 -3.33 -11.99
N LEU A 84 5.97 -3.65 -11.42
CA LEU A 84 7.04 -4.36 -12.13
C LEU A 84 6.69 -5.83 -12.41
N LEU A 85 5.98 -6.48 -11.50
CA LEU A 85 5.53 -7.86 -11.65
C LEU A 85 4.28 -8.01 -12.54
N TYR A 86 3.58 -6.91 -12.86
CA TYR A 86 2.33 -6.94 -13.62
C TYR A 86 2.39 -7.76 -14.92
N PRO A 87 3.39 -7.59 -15.81
CA PRO A 87 3.45 -8.36 -17.06
C PRO A 87 3.52 -9.87 -16.83
N PHE A 88 4.24 -10.32 -15.79
CA PHE A 88 4.38 -11.73 -15.46
C PHE A 88 3.03 -12.34 -15.03
N PHE A 89 2.34 -11.69 -14.09
CA PHE A 89 1.03 -12.16 -13.62
C PHE A 89 -0.04 -12.06 -14.70
N TYR A 90 -0.04 -10.99 -15.49
CA TYR A 90 -0.99 -10.82 -16.58
C TYR A 90 -0.81 -11.87 -17.68
N ASN A 91 0.43 -12.24 -18.01
CA ASN A 91 0.69 -13.29 -19.01
C ASN A 91 0.15 -14.66 -18.59
N GLY A 92 0.25 -15.00 -17.29
CA GLY A 92 -0.29 -16.25 -16.76
C GLY A 92 -1.81 -16.26 -16.65
N LEU A 93 -2.40 -15.18 -16.15
CA LEU A 93 -3.83 -15.13 -15.80
C LEU A 93 -4.71 -14.58 -16.90
N ARG A 94 -4.16 -13.77 -17.81
CA ARG A 94 -4.85 -13.06 -18.91
C ARG A 94 -6.08 -12.25 -18.50
N ASN A 95 -6.28 -12.02 -17.21
CA ASN A 95 -7.39 -11.26 -16.64
C ASN A 95 -6.87 -10.27 -15.60
N LYS A 96 -6.92 -8.98 -15.95
CA LYS A 96 -6.45 -7.88 -15.10
C LYS A 96 -7.17 -7.83 -13.74
N TYR A 97 -8.46 -8.16 -13.67
CA TYR A 97 -9.22 -8.10 -12.42
C TYR A 97 -8.75 -9.19 -11.44
N PHE A 98 -8.42 -10.38 -11.94
CA PHE A 98 -7.89 -11.45 -11.12
C PHE A 98 -6.48 -11.13 -10.60
N VAL A 99 -5.63 -10.48 -11.43
CA VAL A 99 -4.34 -9.93 -10.97
C VAL A 99 -4.52 -8.92 -9.84
N ALA A 100 -5.51 -8.02 -9.95
CA ALA A 100 -5.79 -7.03 -8.91
C ALA A 100 -6.22 -7.68 -7.59
N VAL A 101 -7.06 -8.73 -7.65
CA VAL A 101 -7.46 -9.51 -6.47
C VAL A 101 -6.24 -10.15 -5.80
N ILE A 102 -5.38 -10.81 -6.59
CA ILE A 102 -4.15 -11.43 -6.06
C ILE A 102 -3.25 -10.38 -5.40
N TYR A 103 -3.07 -9.22 -6.02
CA TYR A 103 -2.25 -8.15 -5.46
C TYR A 103 -2.82 -7.60 -4.15
N GLY A 104 -4.13 -7.39 -4.07
CA GLY A 104 -4.77 -6.96 -2.82
C GLY A 104 -4.61 -7.98 -1.69
N ILE A 105 -4.90 -9.26 -1.97
CA ILE A 105 -4.75 -10.35 -0.99
C ILE A 105 -3.28 -10.50 -0.58
N ALA A 106 -2.35 -10.49 -1.52
CA ALA A 106 -0.92 -10.57 -1.24
C ALA A 106 -0.46 -9.39 -0.37
N THR A 107 -0.95 -8.17 -0.62
CA THR A 107 -0.64 -7.03 0.25
C THR A 107 -1.13 -7.27 1.66
N TRP A 108 -2.37 -7.73 1.81
CA TRP A 108 -2.94 -8.00 3.12
C TRP A 108 -2.11 -9.02 3.89
N LEU A 109 -1.72 -10.12 3.24
CA LEU A 109 -0.91 -11.16 3.83
C LEU A 109 0.48 -10.64 4.22
N ILE A 110 1.17 -9.94 3.33
CA ILE A 110 2.52 -9.42 3.61
C ILE A 110 2.46 -8.38 4.74
N MET A 111 1.45 -7.52 4.76
CA MET A 111 1.30 -6.53 5.83
C MET A 111 0.99 -7.18 7.17
N ASN A 112 0.02 -8.09 7.23
CA ASN A 112 -0.46 -8.64 8.51
C ASN A 112 0.39 -9.80 9.04
N LEU A 113 1.05 -10.55 8.16
CA LEU A 113 1.88 -11.71 8.55
C LEU A 113 3.38 -11.44 8.45
N GLY A 114 3.80 -10.39 7.75
CA GLY A 114 5.20 -9.99 7.61
C GLY A 114 5.50 -8.67 8.31
N VAL A 115 4.98 -7.56 7.78
CA VAL A 115 5.37 -6.21 8.21
C VAL A 115 4.95 -5.93 9.65
N VAL A 116 3.69 -6.19 10.01
CA VAL A 116 3.15 -5.89 11.33
C VAL A 116 3.82 -6.75 12.42
N PRO A 117 3.97 -8.09 12.29
CA PRO A 117 4.65 -8.91 13.29
C PRO A 117 6.14 -8.57 13.47
N LEU A 118 6.81 -8.08 12.43
CA LEU A 118 8.22 -7.64 12.50
C LEU A 118 8.36 -6.19 12.99
N SER A 119 7.26 -5.47 13.13
CA SER A 119 7.24 -4.09 13.63
C SER A 119 7.16 -4.04 15.16
N LYS A 120 7.30 -2.85 15.74
CA LYS A 120 7.11 -2.61 17.17
C LYS A 120 5.64 -2.42 17.58
N ILE A 121 4.69 -2.69 16.68
CA ILE A 121 3.25 -2.65 17.01
C ILE A 121 2.98 -3.72 18.07
N THR A 122 2.60 -3.29 19.26
CA THR A 122 2.21 -4.20 20.34
C THR A 122 0.77 -4.65 20.14
N MET A 123 0.59 -5.87 19.63
CA MET A 123 -0.71 -6.53 19.66
C MET A 123 -0.98 -7.05 21.08
N LYS A 124 -2.20 -6.88 21.58
CA LYS A 124 -2.58 -7.45 22.87
C LYS A 124 -2.50 -8.99 22.78
N PRO A 125 -1.86 -9.67 23.74
CA PRO A 125 -1.87 -11.14 23.79
C PRO A 125 -3.32 -11.67 23.78
N GLY A 126 -3.62 -12.63 22.92
CA GLY A 126 -4.97 -13.20 22.77
C GLY A 126 -5.96 -12.35 21.95
N TYR A 127 -5.50 -11.29 21.27
CA TYR A 127 -6.36 -10.52 20.38
C TYR A 127 -6.70 -11.32 19.11
N HIS A 128 -7.95 -11.79 19.04
CA HIS A 128 -8.49 -12.39 17.83
C HIS A 128 -8.99 -11.31 16.87
N ILE A 129 -8.42 -11.26 15.67
CA ILE A 129 -8.92 -10.38 14.60
C ILE A 129 -10.24 -10.97 14.07
N PRO A 130 -11.36 -10.24 14.14
CA PRO A 130 -12.63 -10.72 13.60
C PRO A 130 -12.50 -11.03 12.11
N VAL A 131 -13.18 -12.09 11.64
CA VAL A 131 -13.20 -12.46 10.20
C VAL A 131 -13.70 -11.31 9.34
N SER A 132 -14.66 -10.51 9.84
CA SER A 132 -15.13 -9.31 9.17
C SER A 132 -14.02 -8.28 8.94
N THR A 133 -13.14 -8.06 9.92
CA THR A 133 -11.99 -7.15 9.80
C THR A 133 -10.98 -7.65 8.76
N ILE A 134 -10.74 -8.97 8.72
CA ILE A 134 -9.88 -9.59 7.71
C ILE A 134 -10.45 -9.35 6.31
N LEU A 135 -11.72 -9.67 6.10
CA LEU A 135 -12.39 -9.53 4.80
C LEU A 135 -12.45 -8.08 4.34
N ILE A 136 -12.80 -7.14 5.23
CA ILE A 136 -12.81 -5.71 4.94
C ILE A 136 -11.40 -5.25 4.56
N GLY A 137 -10.38 -5.63 5.33
CA GLY A 137 -8.99 -5.28 5.03
C GLY A 137 -8.53 -5.80 3.66
N MET A 138 -8.83 -7.06 3.33
CA MET A 138 -8.52 -7.61 2.00
C MET A 138 -9.23 -6.84 0.90
N LEU A 139 -10.54 -6.59 1.05
CA LEU A 139 -11.32 -5.86 0.06
C LEU A 139 -10.80 -4.43 -0.15
N THR A 140 -10.46 -3.74 0.94
CA THR A 140 -9.84 -2.41 0.89
C THR A 140 -8.55 -2.45 0.08
N LEU A 141 -7.66 -3.41 0.30
CA LEU A 141 -6.39 -3.46 -0.43
C LEU A 141 -6.55 -3.88 -1.89
N ILE A 142 -7.55 -4.71 -2.21
CA ILE A 142 -7.91 -4.99 -3.61
C ILE A 142 -8.33 -3.70 -4.33
N ILE A 143 -9.18 -2.88 -3.69
CA ILE A 143 -9.73 -1.66 -4.28
C ILE A 143 -8.70 -0.53 -4.31
N CYS A 144 -7.98 -0.31 -3.21
CA CYS A 144 -7.09 0.83 -3.02
C CYS A 144 -5.68 0.58 -3.57
N ILE A 145 -5.24 -0.68 -3.70
CA ILE A 145 -3.89 -1.02 -4.18
C ILE A 145 -3.96 -1.85 -5.46
N GLY A 146 -4.64 -2.98 -5.43
CA GLY A 146 -4.70 -3.92 -6.56
C GLY A 146 -5.20 -3.28 -7.84
N LEU A 147 -6.39 -2.65 -7.80
CA LEU A 147 -7.00 -2.03 -8.97
C LEU A 147 -6.15 -0.87 -9.53
N PRO A 148 -5.77 0.18 -8.77
CA PRO A 148 -5.00 1.29 -9.32
C PRO A 148 -3.69 0.85 -9.96
N VAL A 149 -2.94 -0.04 -9.29
CA VAL A 149 -1.66 -0.55 -9.83
C VAL A 149 -1.90 -1.27 -11.15
N VAL A 150 -2.86 -2.18 -11.21
CA VAL A 150 -3.17 -2.94 -12.43
C VAL A 150 -3.63 -2.03 -13.57
N PHE A 151 -4.47 -1.04 -13.30
CA PHE A 151 -4.94 -0.13 -14.36
C PHE A 151 -3.80 0.74 -14.91
N ILE A 152 -2.93 1.24 -14.04
CA ILE A 152 -1.80 2.08 -14.46
C ILE A 152 -0.74 1.23 -15.18
N ALA A 153 -0.40 0.06 -14.63
CA ALA A 153 0.53 -0.88 -15.25
C ALA A 153 0.01 -1.45 -16.57
N GLY A 154 -1.29 -1.73 -16.67
CA GLY A 154 -1.94 -2.17 -17.91
C GLY A 154 -1.89 -1.12 -19.02
N ARG A 155 -2.00 0.16 -18.69
CA ARG A 155 -1.81 1.26 -19.65
C ARG A 155 -0.37 1.39 -20.10
N ASP A 156 0.60 1.16 -19.21
CA ASP A 156 2.04 1.17 -19.55
C ASP A 156 2.40 -0.01 -20.47
N ASN A 157 1.91 -1.21 -20.15
CA ASN A 157 2.23 -2.42 -20.90
C ASN A 157 1.68 -2.39 -22.34
N LYS A 158 0.47 -1.83 -22.53
CA LYS A 158 -0.12 -1.64 -23.87
C LYS A 158 0.64 -0.64 -24.75
N LYS A 159 1.48 0.23 -24.18
CA LYS A 159 2.35 1.12 -24.97
C LYS A 159 3.60 0.42 -25.50
N ILE A 160 3.85 -0.82 -25.05
CA ILE A 160 5.06 -1.59 -25.32
C ILE A 160 4.78 -2.77 -26.27
N SER A 161 3.55 -3.29 -26.29
CA SER A 161 3.05 -4.26 -27.28
C SER A 161 2.64 -3.59 -28.58
#